data_AF-A0A7K2PT50-F1
#
_entry.id   AF-A0A7K2PT50-F1
#
_cell.length_a   1.000
_cell.length_b   1.000
_cell.length_c   1.000
_cell.angle_alpha   90.00
_cell.angle_beta   90.00
_cell.angle_gamma   90.00
#
_symmetry.space_group_name_H-M   'P 1'
#
loop_
_entity.id
_entity.type
_entity.pdbx_description
1 polymer ?
#
loop_
_entity_poly.entity_id
_entity_poly.type
_entity_poly.pdbx_seq_one_letter_code
_entity_poly.pdbx_strand_id
1 'polypeptide(L)'
;MERHLSKAVLDGLTRRARSFITAHSIRIDVPPVGRLAEQWLALGVPPVEINRVKEYQERWGGLVLPPAPHYDGGPRYLDSDLPEGSPNEGWLYPAGTDRTATPYSFMIGPGGEFGVYGYRWTPLHRTVEGWVESVALAHHASMWARQVTRVTGDRVDEIALDGFEPVAEVKGMTDNWWRGNDSLVALYAGEAESLSAPSCRTMLIYSGLDDWGLYGGVRSPGIRHAKGSVNTP
;
A
#
# COMPACT_ATOMS: atom_id res chain seq x y z
N MET A 1 1.60 27.73 -4.79
CA MET A 1 0.73 27.15 -5.83
C MET A 1 0.11 25.91 -5.22
N GLU A 2 -1.09 26.03 -4.63
CA GLU A 2 -1.81 24.90 -4.04
C GLU A 2 -2.22 23.94 -5.17
N ARG A 3 -1.48 22.84 -5.29
CA ARG A 3 -1.82 21.76 -6.23
C ARG A 3 -2.87 20.90 -5.54
N HIS A 4 -4.13 21.22 -5.75
CA HIS A 4 -5.23 20.36 -5.33
C HIS A 4 -5.01 18.95 -5.90
N LEU A 5 -5.03 17.95 -5.02
CA LEU A 5 -5.04 16.55 -5.41
C LEU A 5 -6.25 16.29 -6.30
N SER A 6 -6.04 15.60 -7.42
CA SER A 6 -7.13 15.28 -8.33
C SER A 6 -8.12 14.33 -7.65
N LYS A 7 -9.41 14.48 -7.98
CA LYS A 7 -10.48 13.60 -7.49
C LYS A 7 -10.17 12.11 -7.77
N ALA A 8 -9.51 11.83 -8.90
CA ALA A 8 -9.10 10.50 -9.31
C ALA A 8 -8.18 9.79 -8.30
N VAL A 9 -7.26 10.50 -7.63
CA VAL A 9 -6.40 9.89 -6.57
C VAL A 9 -7.24 9.38 -5.41
N LEU A 10 -8.35 10.07 -5.09
CA LEU A 10 -9.17 9.80 -3.92
C LEU A 10 -10.22 8.70 -4.18
N ASP A 11 -10.53 8.40 -5.42
CA ASP A 11 -11.50 7.36 -5.77
C ASP A 11 -11.00 5.99 -5.28
N GLY A 12 -11.92 5.16 -4.78
CA GLY A 12 -11.60 3.84 -4.22
C GLY A 12 -10.96 3.82 -2.82
N LEU A 13 -10.46 4.95 -2.32
CA LEU A 13 -9.87 5.06 -0.98
C LEU A 13 -10.92 5.29 0.12
N THR A 14 -10.64 4.74 1.30
CA THR A 14 -11.36 4.99 2.54
C THR A 14 -11.21 6.45 2.98
N ARG A 15 -12.09 6.89 3.89
CA ARG A 15 -11.99 8.24 4.47
C ARG A 15 -10.62 8.48 5.13
N ARG A 16 -10.07 7.47 5.83
CA ARG A 16 -8.76 7.53 6.48
C ARG A 16 -7.65 7.82 5.47
N ALA A 17 -7.55 7.01 4.41
CA ALA A 17 -6.53 7.20 3.39
C ALA A 17 -6.70 8.52 2.63
N ARG A 18 -7.93 8.94 2.32
CA ARG A 18 -8.19 10.25 1.71
C ARG A 18 -7.70 11.40 2.58
N SER A 19 -8.01 11.37 3.88
CA SER A 19 -7.53 12.37 4.84
C SER A 19 -6.01 12.36 4.93
N PHE A 20 -5.40 11.17 4.99
CA PHE A 20 -3.95 11.01 5.02
C PHE A 20 -3.25 11.65 3.81
N ILE A 21 -3.69 11.31 2.59
CA ILE A 21 -3.11 11.88 1.37
C ILE A 21 -3.34 13.39 1.32
N THR A 22 -4.54 13.86 1.63
CA THR A 22 -4.87 15.28 1.58
C THR A 22 -4.03 16.10 2.55
N ALA A 23 -3.76 15.58 3.74
CA ALA A 23 -3.02 16.30 4.78
C ALA A 23 -1.50 16.19 4.63
N HIS A 24 -0.99 15.07 4.11
CA HIS A 24 0.43 14.73 4.23
C HIS A 24 1.16 14.47 2.92
N SER A 25 0.46 14.42 1.78
CA SER A 25 1.11 14.24 0.49
C SER A 25 1.38 15.58 -0.21
N ILE A 26 2.41 15.58 -1.05
CA ILE A 26 2.66 16.64 -2.02
C ILE A 26 2.69 16.03 -3.42
N ARG A 27 2.30 16.81 -4.43
CA ARG A 27 2.41 16.40 -5.83
C ARG A 27 3.49 17.18 -6.55
N ILE A 28 4.55 16.50 -6.96
CA ILE A 28 5.64 17.07 -7.75
C ILE A 28 5.38 16.89 -9.25
N ASP A 29 6.08 17.65 -10.08
CA ASP A 29 6.08 17.42 -11.51
C ASP A 29 6.96 16.22 -11.85
N VAL A 30 6.39 15.27 -12.58
CA VAL A 30 7.09 14.13 -13.15
C VAL A 30 6.89 14.16 -14.68
N PRO A 31 7.88 13.69 -15.47
CA PRO A 31 7.70 13.60 -16.91
C PRO A 31 6.43 12.81 -17.28
N PRO A 32 5.66 13.26 -18.27
CA PRO A 32 4.50 12.49 -18.72
C PRO A 32 4.98 11.21 -19.38
N VAL A 33 4.32 10.11 -19.03
CA VAL A 33 4.60 8.81 -19.64
C VAL A 33 3.89 8.73 -20.99
N GLY A 34 4.58 8.16 -21.99
CA GLY A 34 4.08 8.02 -23.36
C GLY A 34 4.78 8.87 -24.40
N ARG A 35 5.70 9.77 -24.01
CA ARG A 35 6.61 10.42 -24.98
C ARG A 35 7.45 9.42 -25.77
N LEU A 36 7.67 8.24 -25.18
CA LEU A 36 8.43 7.14 -25.77
C LEU A 36 7.52 5.98 -26.24
N ALA A 37 6.20 6.19 -26.35
CA ALA A 37 5.26 5.11 -26.68
C ALA A 37 5.63 4.39 -28.00
N GLU A 38 6.04 5.13 -29.04
CA GLU A 38 6.49 4.54 -30.31
C GLU A 38 7.75 3.68 -30.12
N GLN A 39 8.68 4.12 -29.26
CA GLN A 39 9.89 3.36 -28.96
C GLN A 39 9.55 2.09 -28.16
N TRP A 40 8.62 2.16 -27.22
CA TRP A 40 8.16 1.00 -26.45
C TRP A 40 7.46 -0.03 -27.34
N LEU A 41 6.64 0.43 -28.29
CA LEU A 41 6.05 -0.45 -29.32
C LEU A 41 7.14 -1.12 -30.16
N ALA A 42 8.18 -0.39 -30.55
CA ALA A 42 9.31 -0.94 -31.29
C ALA A 42 10.12 -1.98 -30.48
N LEU A 43 10.09 -1.89 -29.14
CA LEU A 43 10.65 -2.89 -28.22
C LEU A 43 9.71 -4.07 -27.95
N GLY A 44 8.52 -4.09 -28.56
CA GLY A 44 7.56 -5.19 -28.44
C GLY A 44 6.62 -5.08 -27.24
N VAL A 45 6.60 -3.94 -26.54
CA VAL A 45 5.62 -3.69 -25.46
C VAL A 45 4.23 -3.56 -26.07
N PRO A 46 3.23 -4.36 -25.64
CA PRO A 46 1.88 -4.29 -26.18
C PRO A 46 1.21 -2.93 -25.89
N PRO A 47 0.37 -2.40 -26.79
CA PRO A 47 -0.34 -1.14 -26.58
C PRO A 47 -1.15 -1.09 -25.28
N VAL A 48 -1.72 -2.23 -24.86
CA VAL A 48 -2.48 -2.33 -23.60
C VAL A 48 -1.60 -2.02 -22.39
N GLU A 49 -0.34 -2.45 -22.39
CA GLU A 49 0.59 -2.19 -21.28
C GLU A 49 0.99 -0.72 -21.23
N ILE A 50 1.23 -0.11 -22.40
CA ILE A 50 1.50 1.33 -22.50
C ILE A 50 0.34 2.15 -21.91
N ASN A 51 -0.90 1.73 -22.16
CA ASN A 51 -2.09 2.41 -21.60
C ASN A 51 -2.15 2.23 -20.08
N ARG A 52 -1.87 1.04 -19.55
CA ARG A 52 -1.82 0.80 -18.10
C ARG A 52 -0.80 1.69 -17.40
N VAL A 53 0.38 1.89 -17.99
CA VAL A 53 1.38 2.82 -17.44
C VAL A 53 0.87 4.26 -17.47
N LYS A 54 0.23 4.69 -18.57
CA LYS A 54 -0.35 6.03 -18.68
C LYS A 54 -1.44 6.29 -17.63
N GLU A 55 -2.34 5.33 -17.44
CA GLU A 55 -3.40 5.40 -16.42
C GLU A 55 -2.82 5.49 -15.01
N TYR A 56 -1.78 4.69 -14.74
CA TYR A 56 -1.04 4.78 -13.47
C TYR A 56 -0.40 6.17 -13.28
N GLN A 57 0.31 6.67 -14.29
CA GLN A 57 1.00 7.97 -14.24
C GLN A 57 0.02 9.13 -14.08
N GLU A 58 -1.11 9.11 -14.80
CA GLU A 58 -2.14 10.15 -14.69
C GLU A 58 -2.69 10.23 -13.28
N ARG A 59 -3.00 9.06 -12.69
CA ARG A 59 -3.57 9.01 -11.36
C ARG A 59 -2.55 9.30 -10.28
N TRP A 60 -1.46 8.55 -10.22
CA TRP A 60 -0.53 8.51 -9.10
C TRP A 60 0.76 9.31 -9.34
N GLY A 61 1.11 9.58 -10.60
CA GLY A 61 2.39 10.20 -10.97
C GLY A 61 2.66 11.51 -10.24
N GLY A 62 3.85 11.58 -9.62
CA GLY A 62 4.36 12.69 -8.84
C GLY A 62 3.84 12.74 -7.40
N LEU A 63 3.01 11.80 -6.96
CA LEU A 63 2.52 11.77 -5.59
C LEU A 63 3.63 11.32 -4.64
N VAL A 64 4.04 12.20 -3.73
CA VAL A 64 4.96 11.91 -2.62
C VAL A 64 4.12 11.56 -1.41
N LEU A 65 4.23 10.33 -0.92
CA LEU A 65 3.62 9.90 0.33
C LEU A 65 4.60 10.09 1.49
N PRO A 66 4.09 10.26 2.72
CA PRO A 66 4.90 10.05 3.92
C PRO A 66 5.60 8.69 3.89
N PRO A 67 6.83 8.58 4.44
CA PRO A 67 7.55 7.31 4.45
C PRO A 67 6.71 6.19 5.08
N ALA A 68 6.66 5.04 4.41
CA ALA A 68 6.11 3.82 5.00
C ALA A 68 7.00 3.36 6.18
N PRO A 69 6.45 2.69 7.20
CA PRO A 69 7.26 2.17 8.31
C PRO A 69 8.20 1.01 7.92
N HIS A 70 8.02 0.43 6.72
CA HIS A 70 8.83 -0.65 6.16
C HIS A 70 9.26 -0.32 4.72
N TYR A 71 10.06 -1.19 4.12
CA TYR A 71 10.64 -1.03 2.78
C TYR A 71 11.44 0.27 2.59
N ASP A 72 12.29 0.59 3.56
CA ASP A 72 13.11 1.81 3.56
C ASP A 72 12.32 3.10 3.25
N GLY A 73 11.06 3.14 3.67
CA GLY A 73 10.17 4.27 3.50
C GLY A 73 9.32 4.26 2.22
N GLY A 74 9.32 3.16 1.46
CA GLY A 74 8.57 3.02 0.21
C GLY A 74 9.15 3.88 -0.93
N PRO A 75 8.40 4.04 -2.05
CA PRO A 75 8.78 4.96 -3.10
C PRO A 75 8.96 6.40 -2.58
N ARG A 76 9.96 7.11 -3.10
CA ARG A 76 10.18 8.54 -2.85
C ARG A 76 9.02 9.38 -3.38
N TYR A 77 8.59 9.07 -4.59
CA TYR A 77 7.38 9.53 -5.24
C TYR A 77 6.91 8.43 -6.19
N LEU A 78 5.61 8.39 -6.43
CA LEU A 78 5.04 7.46 -7.41
C LEU A 78 5.32 8.01 -8.81
N ASP A 79 5.91 7.20 -9.67
CA ASP A 79 6.10 7.44 -11.08
C ASP A 79 6.31 6.11 -11.80
N SER A 80 6.38 6.15 -13.12
CA SER A 80 6.58 4.95 -13.91
C SER A 80 7.37 5.24 -15.17
N ASP A 81 7.89 4.17 -15.77
CA ASP A 81 8.68 4.18 -16.99
C ASP A 81 8.39 2.92 -17.82
N LEU A 82 9.31 2.55 -18.71
CA LEU A 82 9.25 1.40 -19.60
C LEU A 82 8.78 0.11 -18.86
N PRO A 83 7.70 -0.53 -19.34
CA PRO A 83 7.35 -1.87 -18.89
C PRO A 83 8.44 -2.89 -19.16
N GLU A 84 8.64 -3.76 -18.18
CA GLU A 84 9.59 -4.87 -18.21
C GLU A 84 8.82 -6.20 -18.19
N GLY A 85 9.32 -7.18 -18.94
CA GLY A 85 8.74 -8.52 -18.97
C GLY A 85 8.47 -9.02 -20.38
N SER A 86 7.54 -9.96 -20.48
CA SER A 86 7.25 -10.65 -21.73
C SER A 86 5.79 -11.13 -21.77
N PRO A 87 5.25 -11.49 -22.96
CA PRO A 87 3.90 -12.06 -23.05
C PRO A 87 3.70 -13.34 -22.22
N ASN A 88 4.77 -14.10 -21.96
CA ASN A 88 4.70 -15.36 -21.21
C ASN A 88 4.82 -15.16 -19.69
N GLU A 89 5.57 -14.15 -19.25
CA GLU A 89 5.84 -13.89 -17.83
C GLU A 89 4.93 -12.80 -17.25
N GLY A 90 4.26 -12.05 -18.12
CA GLY A 90 3.51 -10.85 -17.76
C GLY A 90 4.39 -9.60 -17.81
N TRP A 91 3.75 -8.45 -17.94
CA TRP A 91 4.41 -7.15 -17.95
C TRP A 91 4.28 -6.47 -16.59
N LEU A 92 5.43 -6.06 -16.06
CA LEU A 92 5.59 -5.24 -14.87
C LEU A 92 5.99 -3.83 -15.29
N TYR A 93 5.74 -2.83 -14.48
CA TYR A 93 6.31 -1.50 -14.69
C TYR A 93 6.66 -0.84 -13.36
N PRO A 94 7.68 0.04 -13.32
CA PRO A 94 8.05 0.74 -12.10
C PRO A 94 6.86 1.45 -11.46
N ALA A 95 6.73 1.33 -10.14
CA ALA A 95 5.71 2.01 -9.34
C ALA A 95 6.24 3.28 -8.67
N GLY A 96 7.54 3.52 -8.73
CA GLY A 96 8.09 4.78 -8.31
C GLY A 96 9.60 4.71 -8.15
N THR A 97 10.19 5.88 -8.04
CA THR A 97 11.60 6.04 -7.73
C THR A 97 11.85 5.63 -6.27
N ASP A 98 12.81 4.75 -6.04
CA ASP A 98 13.15 4.29 -4.70
C ASP A 98 13.64 5.45 -3.82
N ARG A 99 13.25 5.43 -2.54
CA ARG A 99 13.64 6.46 -1.57
C ARG A 99 15.11 6.34 -1.16
N THR A 100 15.62 5.13 -1.11
CA THR A 100 17.01 4.80 -0.79
C THR A 100 17.49 3.70 -1.73
N ALA A 101 18.78 3.36 -1.71
CA ALA A 101 19.29 2.25 -2.49
C ALA A 101 18.86 0.92 -1.85
N THR A 102 17.96 0.18 -2.51
CA THR A 102 17.40 -1.10 -2.06
C THR A 102 17.79 -2.24 -3.01
N PRO A 103 17.81 -3.51 -2.54
CA PRO A 103 18.06 -4.68 -3.39
C PRO A 103 16.83 -5.13 -4.20
N TYR A 104 15.79 -4.30 -4.27
CA TYR A 104 14.55 -4.51 -5.01
C TYR A 104 14.04 -3.16 -5.51
N SER A 105 13.13 -3.20 -6.49
CA SER A 105 12.39 -2.03 -6.97
C SER A 105 10.89 -2.21 -6.74
N PHE A 106 10.16 -1.12 -6.53
CA PHE A 106 8.70 -1.16 -6.47
C PHE A 106 8.11 -1.24 -7.87
N MET A 107 7.22 -2.20 -8.10
CA MET A 107 6.63 -2.45 -9.41
C MET A 107 5.11 -2.61 -9.33
N ILE A 108 4.44 -2.40 -10.46
CA ILE A 108 3.04 -2.74 -10.65
C ILE A 108 2.93 -4.03 -11.47
N GLY A 109 2.20 -5.00 -10.91
CA GLY A 109 1.93 -6.31 -11.48
C GLY A 109 0.94 -6.28 -12.64
N PRO A 110 0.80 -7.37 -13.42
CA PRO A 110 -0.13 -7.44 -14.56
C PRO A 110 -1.61 -7.24 -14.19
N GLY A 111 -2.01 -7.57 -12.96
CA GLY A 111 -3.35 -7.32 -12.44
C GLY A 111 -3.53 -5.95 -11.79
N GLY A 112 -2.49 -5.12 -11.76
CA GLY A 112 -2.45 -3.83 -11.06
C GLY A 112 -2.00 -3.94 -9.60
N GLU A 113 -1.42 -5.06 -9.20
CA GLU A 113 -0.88 -5.28 -7.86
C GLU A 113 0.29 -4.34 -7.59
N PHE A 114 0.37 -3.79 -6.38
CA PHE A 114 1.56 -3.08 -5.95
C PHE A 114 2.50 -4.08 -5.29
N GLY A 115 3.75 -4.16 -5.76
CA GLY A 115 4.69 -5.17 -5.34
C GLY A 115 6.14 -4.72 -5.34
N VAL A 116 7.03 -5.66 -5.05
CA VAL A 116 8.48 -5.49 -5.18
C VAL A 116 9.04 -6.54 -6.13
N TYR A 117 10.08 -6.17 -6.87
CA TYR A 117 10.84 -7.07 -7.71
C TYR A 117 12.31 -7.05 -7.28
N GLY A 118 12.78 -8.20 -6.80
CA GLY A 118 14.17 -8.48 -6.45
C GLY A 118 14.66 -9.67 -7.27
N TYR A 119 14.80 -10.85 -6.64
CA TYR A 119 15.06 -12.08 -7.38
C TYR A 119 13.80 -12.65 -8.04
N ARG A 120 12.63 -12.29 -7.52
CA ARG A 120 11.34 -12.63 -8.10
C ARG A 120 10.31 -11.53 -7.86
N TRP A 121 9.34 -11.45 -8.76
CA TRP A 121 8.15 -10.64 -8.55
C TRP A 121 7.38 -11.11 -7.31
N THR A 122 7.08 -10.19 -6.39
CA THR A 122 6.32 -10.45 -5.16
C THR A 122 5.26 -9.37 -4.97
N PRO A 123 3.97 -9.67 -5.22
CA PRO A 123 2.89 -8.71 -5.02
C PRO A 123 2.61 -8.52 -3.52
N LEU A 124 2.66 -7.27 -3.05
CA LEU A 124 2.40 -6.93 -1.64
C LEU A 124 0.91 -6.73 -1.39
N HIS A 125 0.26 -5.97 -2.28
CA HIS A 125 -1.15 -5.60 -2.20
C HIS A 125 -1.80 -5.76 -3.57
N ARG A 126 -3.08 -6.18 -3.59
CA ARG A 126 -3.80 -6.42 -4.86
C ARG A 126 -3.97 -5.16 -5.72
N THR A 127 -3.89 -3.97 -5.13
CA THR A 127 -3.97 -2.70 -5.88
C THR A 127 -3.07 -1.63 -5.26
N VAL A 128 -2.76 -0.59 -6.04
CA VAL A 128 -2.06 0.62 -5.56
C VAL A 128 -2.80 1.27 -4.40
N GLU A 129 -4.13 1.33 -4.45
CA GLU A 129 -4.94 1.81 -3.32
C GLU A 129 -4.73 0.95 -2.07
N GLY A 130 -4.61 -0.37 -2.20
CA GLY A 130 -4.35 -1.25 -1.06
C GLY A 130 -3.02 -0.93 -0.36
N TRP A 131 -1.97 -0.66 -1.15
CA TRP A 131 -0.70 -0.15 -0.61
C TRP A 131 -0.87 1.20 0.08
N VAL A 132 -1.57 2.15 -0.54
CA VAL A 132 -1.83 3.48 0.04
C VAL A 132 -2.65 3.38 1.33
N GLU A 133 -3.63 2.48 1.40
CA GLU A 133 -4.40 2.16 2.61
C GLU A 133 -3.50 1.60 3.72
N SER A 134 -2.58 0.70 3.38
CA SER A 134 -1.59 0.12 4.29
C SER A 134 -0.69 1.21 4.89
N VAL A 135 -0.17 2.12 4.06
CA VAL A 135 0.66 3.25 4.51
C VAL A 135 -0.15 4.22 5.40
N ALA A 136 -1.38 4.55 5.00
CA ALA A 136 -2.25 5.42 5.79
C ALA A 136 -2.63 4.78 7.14
N LEU A 137 -2.87 3.47 7.17
CA LEU A 137 -3.19 2.73 8.39
C LEU A 137 -1.98 2.67 9.33
N ALA A 138 -0.78 2.40 8.81
CA ALA A 138 0.45 2.45 9.58
C ALA A 138 0.69 3.82 10.22
N HIS A 139 0.54 4.89 9.43
CA HIS A 139 0.68 6.25 9.95
C HIS A 139 -0.34 6.52 11.06
N HIS A 140 -1.61 6.17 10.83
CA HIS A 140 -2.67 6.34 11.82
C HIS A 140 -2.39 5.54 13.10
N ALA A 141 -2.10 4.25 12.99
CA ALA A 141 -1.83 3.38 14.12
C ALA A 141 -0.63 3.88 14.94
N SER A 142 0.42 4.36 14.28
CA SER A 142 1.61 4.91 14.95
C SER A 142 1.34 6.15 15.79
N MET A 143 0.29 6.93 15.46
CA MET A 143 -0.08 8.11 16.25
C MET A 143 -0.88 7.77 17.51
N TRP A 144 -1.61 6.66 17.51
CA TRP A 144 -2.59 6.34 18.56
C TRP A 144 -2.18 5.14 19.43
N ALA A 145 -1.30 4.27 18.96
CA ALA A 145 -0.84 3.12 19.71
C ALA A 145 -0.07 3.58 20.96
N ARG A 146 -0.33 2.90 22.08
CA ARG A 146 0.47 3.10 23.30
C ARG A 146 1.84 2.44 23.20
N GLN A 147 1.92 1.38 22.40
CA GLN A 147 3.14 0.61 22.19
C GLN A 147 3.17 0.06 20.77
N VAL A 148 4.36 0.08 20.17
CA VAL A 148 4.64 -0.61 18.90
C VAL A 148 5.72 -1.64 19.15
N THR A 149 5.40 -2.91 18.92
CA THR A 149 6.33 -4.03 19.08
C THR A 149 6.73 -4.54 17.70
N ARG A 150 8.04 -4.73 17.48
CA ARG A 150 8.58 -5.33 16.26
C ARG A 150 9.03 -6.76 16.52
N VAL A 151 8.59 -7.68 15.68
CA VAL A 151 8.98 -9.09 15.67
C VAL A 151 9.58 -9.40 14.29
N THR A 152 10.65 -10.19 14.23
CA THR A 152 11.35 -10.49 12.97
C THR A 152 11.71 -11.97 12.86
N GLY A 153 11.93 -12.42 11.62
CA GLY A 153 12.35 -13.78 11.29
C GLY A 153 11.32 -14.82 11.75
N ASP A 154 11.80 -15.98 12.19
CA ASP A 154 10.94 -17.14 12.53
C ASP A 154 10.01 -16.88 13.72
N ARG A 155 10.33 -15.88 14.56
CA ARG A 155 9.45 -15.46 15.66
C ARG A 155 8.13 -14.87 15.18
N VAL A 156 8.04 -14.47 13.91
CA VAL A 156 6.78 -14.04 13.30
C VAL A 156 5.74 -15.19 13.33
N ASP A 157 6.18 -16.44 13.13
CA ASP A 157 5.29 -17.60 13.11
C ASP A 157 4.79 -17.98 14.52
N GLU A 158 5.41 -17.43 15.58
CA GLU A 158 4.98 -17.62 16.98
C GLU A 158 3.79 -16.73 17.37
N ILE A 159 3.46 -15.71 16.56
CA ILE A 159 2.40 -14.75 16.87
C ILE A 159 1.04 -15.35 16.48
N ALA A 160 0.25 -15.73 17.48
CA ALA A 160 -1.11 -16.18 17.28
C ALA A 160 -2.01 -15.02 16.84
N LEU A 161 -2.67 -15.18 15.71
CA LEU A 161 -3.65 -14.23 15.16
C LEU A 161 -5.10 -14.72 15.35
N ASP A 162 -5.31 -15.70 16.22
CA ASP A 162 -6.65 -16.20 16.56
C ASP A 162 -7.51 -15.05 17.10
N GLY A 163 -8.70 -14.88 16.50
CA GLY A 163 -9.62 -13.80 16.85
C GLY A 163 -9.26 -12.43 16.27
N PHE A 164 -8.19 -12.33 15.47
CA PHE A 164 -7.94 -11.13 14.67
C PHE A 164 -8.62 -11.22 13.31
N GLU A 165 -9.23 -10.13 12.88
CA GLU A 165 -9.93 -10.04 11.60
C GLU A 165 -9.04 -9.36 10.54
N PRO A 166 -8.92 -9.92 9.32
CA PRO A 166 -8.20 -9.27 8.23
C PRO A 166 -8.73 -7.87 7.93
N VAL A 167 -7.82 -6.92 7.70
CA VAL A 167 -8.18 -5.55 7.32
C VAL A 167 -8.45 -5.51 5.81
N ALA A 168 -9.70 -5.69 5.41
CA ALA A 168 -10.07 -5.84 4.00
C ALA A 168 -9.64 -4.65 3.10
N GLU A 169 -9.64 -3.42 3.63
CA GLU A 169 -9.34 -2.24 2.81
C GLU A 169 -7.90 -2.18 2.30
N VAL A 170 -6.92 -2.80 2.98
CA VAL A 170 -5.52 -2.81 2.51
C VAL A 170 -5.30 -3.80 1.36
N LYS A 171 -6.28 -4.67 1.09
CA LYS A 171 -6.22 -5.69 0.04
C LYS A 171 -4.89 -6.47 0.05
N GLY A 172 -4.46 -6.89 1.23
CA GLY A 172 -3.18 -7.56 1.42
C GLY A 172 -3.02 -8.85 0.60
N MET A 173 -1.77 -9.14 0.26
CA MET A 173 -1.31 -10.38 -0.38
C MET A 173 -0.17 -10.96 0.47
N THR A 174 1.09 -10.82 0.03
CA THR A 174 2.26 -11.20 0.84
C THR A 174 2.37 -10.30 2.08
N ASP A 175 2.04 -9.02 1.93
CA ASP A 175 1.89 -8.11 3.06
C ASP A 175 0.43 -8.00 3.45
N ASN A 176 0.15 -8.01 4.74
CA ASN A 176 -1.23 -8.00 5.21
C ASN A 176 -1.39 -7.38 6.60
N TRP A 177 -2.63 -7.06 6.94
CA TRP A 177 -2.99 -6.47 8.22
C TRP A 177 -4.14 -7.23 8.86
N TRP A 178 -4.12 -7.27 10.20
CA TRP A 178 -5.22 -7.78 11.00
C TRP A 178 -5.56 -6.85 12.14
N ARG A 179 -6.81 -6.92 12.59
CA ARG A 179 -7.38 -6.10 13.65
C ARG A 179 -7.92 -7.00 14.76
N GLY A 180 -7.40 -6.81 15.96
CA GLY A 180 -7.90 -7.43 17.18
C GLY A 180 -8.73 -6.45 18.00
N ASN A 181 -8.93 -6.79 19.28
CA ASN A 181 -9.77 -6.01 20.19
C ASN A 181 -9.17 -4.63 20.54
N ASP A 182 -7.85 -4.54 20.68
CA ASP A 182 -7.13 -3.31 21.04
C ASP A 182 -5.80 -3.15 20.29
N SER A 183 -5.61 -3.97 19.25
CA SER A 183 -4.34 -4.07 18.53
C SER A 183 -4.52 -4.17 17.02
N LEU A 184 -3.62 -3.53 16.27
CA LEU A 184 -3.43 -3.74 14.83
C LEU A 184 -2.11 -4.48 14.61
N VAL A 185 -2.12 -5.48 13.74
CA VAL A 185 -0.94 -6.25 13.39
C VAL A 185 -0.67 -6.10 11.89
N ALA A 186 0.55 -5.70 11.53
CA ALA A 186 1.02 -5.60 10.16
C ALA A 186 2.10 -6.65 9.90
N LEU A 187 1.93 -7.49 8.88
CA LEU A 187 2.96 -8.37 8.37
C LEU A 187 3.57 -7.76 7.11
N TYR A 188 4.91 -7.69 7.10
CA TYR A 188 5.73 -7.37 5.96
C TYR A 188 6.60 -8.59 5.64
N ALA A 189 6.19 -9.35 4.62
CA ALA A 189 6.90 -10.54 4.17
C ALA A 189 7.45 -10.38 2.75
N GLY A 190 7.08 -9.31 2.04
CA GLY A 190 7.41 -9.12 0.64
C GLY A 190 8.90 -9.09 0.32
N GLU A 191 9.70 -8.39 1.12
CA GLU A 191 11.16 -8.38 0.95
C GLU A 191 11.76 -9.77 1.17
N ALA A 192 11.34 -10.43 2.26
CA ALA A 192 11.80 -11.77 2.61
C ALA A 192 11.47 -12.80 1.54
N GLU A 193 10.28 -12.70 0.95
CA GLU A 193 9.92 -13.49 -0.21
C GLU A 193 10.77 -13.07 -1.40
N SER A 194 10.67 -11.85 -1.90
CA SER A 194 11.36 -11.36 -3.11
C SER A 194 12.86 -11.68 -3.16
N LEU A 195 13.54 -11.64 -2.01
CA LEU A 195 14.98 -11.88 -1.88
C LEU A 195 15.34 -13.28 -1.37
N SER A 196 14.36 -14.16 -1.15
CA SER A 196 14.56 -15.49 -0.52
C SER A 196 15.29 -15.41 0.82
N ALA A 197 14.96 -14.40 1.62
CA ALA A 197 15.58 -14.07 2.89
C ALA A 197 14.54 -14.15 4.03
N PRO A 198 14.14 -15.36 4.47
CA PRO A 198 13.05 -15.53 5.44
C PRO A 198 13.26 -14.81 6.78
N SER A 199 14.52 -14.53 7.15
CA SER A 199 14.88 -13.73 8.33
C SER A 199 14.44 -12.26 8.24
N CYS A 200 14.18 -11.73 7.04
CA CYS A 200 13.72 -10.36 6.84
C CYS A 200 12.22 -10.17 7.10
N ARG A 201 11.45 -11.27 7.27
CA ARG A 201 10.02 -11.18 7.62
C ARG A 201 9.88 -10.33 8.87
N THR A 202 9.01 -9.34 8.82
CA THR A 202 8.79 -8.39 9.91
C THR A 202 7.31 -8.32 10.24
N MET A 203 6.97 -8.40 11.51
CA MET A 203 5.64 -8.08 12.01
C MET A 203 5.70 -6.89 12.95
N LEU A 204 4.80 -5.91 12.76
CA LEU A 204 4.60 -4.79 13.67
C LEU A 204 3.26 -4.94 14.38
N ILE A 205 3.27 -4.86 15.70
CA ILE A 205 2.09 -4.96 16.56
C ILE A 205 1.89 -3.62 17.25
N TYR A 206 0.82 -2.93 16.89
CA TYR A 206 0.38 -1.66 17.46
C TYR A 206 -0.67 -1.95 18.53
N SER A 207 -0.36 -1.75 19.80
CA SER A 207 -1.22 -2.15 20.92
C SER A 207 -1.73 -0.98 21.76
N GLY A 208 -2.82 -1.22 22.50
CA GLY A 208 -3.46 -0.23 23.36
C GLY A 208 -4.26 0.81 22.57
N LEU A 209 -4.80 0.41 21.42
CA LEU A 209 -5.66 1.21 20.57
C LEU A 209 -7.10 1.15 21.06
N ASP A 210 -7.79 2.29 21.02
CA ASP A 210 -9.24 2.36 21.14
C ASP A 210 -9.91 2.19 19.76
N ASP A 211 -11.24 2.27 19.71
CA ASP A 211 -11.99 2.18 18.45
C ASP A 211 -11.51 3.19 17.39
N TRP A 212 -11.11 4.40 17.80
CA TRP A 212 -10.59 5.36 16.85
C TRP A 212 -9.23 4.93 16.30
N GLY A 213 -8.32 4.46 17.16
CA GLY A 213 -7.03 3.91 16.78
C GLY A 213 -7.13 2.71 15.84
N LEU A 214 -8.08 1.80 16.08
CA LEU A 214 -8.28 0.57 15.30
C LEU A 214 -8.84 0.81 13.90
N TYR A 215 -9.71 1.82 13.74
CA TYR A 215 -10.50 1.99 12.52
C TYR A 215 -10.17 3.27 11.76
N GLY A 216 -9.76 4.34 12.43
CA GLY A 216 -9.48 5.64 11.80
C GLY A 216 -10.65 6.19 10.98
N GLY A 217 -11.89 5.93 11.43
CA GLY A 217 -13.10 6.38 10.75
C GLY A 217 -13.59 5.48 9.60
N VAL A 218 -12.98 4.31 9.38
CA VAL A 218 -13.58 3.23 8.59
C VAL A 218 -14.65 2.55 9.45
N ARG A 219 -15.87 2.36 8.93
CA ARG A 219 -16.95 1.77 9.75
C ARG A 219 -16.59 0.35 10.16
N SER A 220 -16.62 0.06 11.46
CA SER A 220 -16.63 -1.31 11.96
C SER A 220 -17.85 -2.03 11.39
N PRO A 221 -17.69 -3.23 10.80
CA PRO A 221 -18.85 -4.05 10.48
C PRO A 221 -19.48 -4.50 11.81
N GLY A 222 -20.48 -3.76 12.32
CA GLY A 222 -21.45 -4.35 13.24
C GLY A 222 -21.86 -3.65 14.53
N ILE A 223 -21.55 -2.39 14.82
CA ILE A 223 -22.29 -1.68 15.89
C ILE A 223 -23.40 -0.83 15.27
N ARG A 224 -24.54 -1.48 14.99
CA ARG A 224 -25.81 -0.75 14.93
C ARG A 224 -26.10 -0.32 16.37
N HIS A 225 -25.90 0.95 16.69
CA HIS A 225 -26.54 1.51 17.88
C HIS A 225 -28.05 1.29 17.71
N ALA A 226 -28.60 0.35 18.45
CA ALA A 226 -30.04 0.27 18.65
C ALA A 226 -30.46 1.62 19.21
N LYS A 227 -31.25 2.39 18.45
CA LYS A 227 -31.98 3.53 19.01
C LYS A 227 -32.91 2.97 20.07
N GLY A 228 -32.48 3.02 21.32
CA GLY A 228 -33.36 2.86 22.47
C GLY A 228 -34.36 4.00 22.41
N SER A 229 -35.56 3.72 21.92
CA SER A 229 -36.73 4.57 22.16
C SER A 229 -37.04 4.49 23.65
N VAL A 230 -36.57 5.49 24.40
CA VAL A 230 -37.12 5.78 25.72
C VAL A 230 -38.46 6.47 25.47
N ASN A 231 -39.52 5.69 25.44
CA ASN A 231 -40.85 6.19 25.76
C ASN A 231 -41.10 5.86 27.23
N THR A 232 -41.23 6.91 28.04
CA THR A 232 -41.79 6.84 29.40
C THR A 232 -42.99 7.81 29.42
N PRO A 233 -44.03 7.51 30.21
CA PRO A 233 -45.43 7.91 29.97
C PRO A 233 -45.71 9.41 29.97
#